data_AF-A0A5Q0M4A9-F1
#
_entry.id   AF-A0A5Q0M4A9-F1
#
_cell.length_a   1.000
_cell.length_b   1.000
_cell.length_c   1.000
_cell.angle_alpha   90.00
_cell.angle_beta   90.00
_cell.angle_gamma   90.00
#
_symmetry.space_group_name_H-M   'P 1'
#
loop_
_entity.id
_entity.type
_entity.pdbx_description
1 polymer ?
#
loop_
_entity_poly.entity_id
_entity_poly.type
_entity_poly.pdbx_seq_one_letter_code
_entity_poly.pdbx_strand_id
1 'polypeptide(L)'
;MFFSKKPQKRSPKLLQIAEYLDLLNGGLVSAEISNPEKAAALGLARDVWGSLALGDWAEIEPAAVTAWRSKVNGHVLAHVPAFADDCFLIVLLSSEPVAPDSYILLDVGAEYANATFSCPFLGLAGAANEDDIRRAIPELPGKSDPFAVLDLRGGTYMQVYADGHGFHLEHQLVTSAAHYRCVDIVGPDEAVEAFLSYAFGSHEWAYKRRWERISL
;
A
#
# COMPACT_ATOMS: atom_id res chain seq x y z
N MET A 1 -15.92 -42.09 18.65
CA MET A 1 -15.74 -40.63 18.86
C MET A 1 -15.16 -40.06 17.58
N PHE A 2 -15.94 -39.27 16.83
CA PHE A 2 -15.42 -38.53 15.69
C PHE A 2 -14.83 -37.22 16.20
N PHE A 3 -13.51 -37.11 16.25
CA PHE A 3 -12.84 -35.84 16.46
C PHE A 3 -12.96 -35.03 15.16
N SER A 4 -13.99 -34.20 15.06
CA SER A 4 -14.04 -33.16 14.03
C SER A 4 -12.88 -32.20 14.32
N LYS A 5 -11.82 -32.28 13.52
CA LYS A 5 -10.77 -31.26 13.51
C LYS A 5 -11.49 -29.94 13.21
N LYS A 6 -11.54 -29.02 14.18
CA LYS A 6 -12.01 -27.66 13.91
C LYS A 6 -11.22 -27.15 12.70
N PRO A 7 -11.88 -26.67 11.64
CA PRO A 7 -11.17 -26.11 10.50
C PRO A 7 -10.24 -25.01 11.01
N GLN A 8 -8.97 -25.11 10.63
CA GLN A 8 -7.96 -24.13 11.00
C GLN A 8 -8.44 -22.78 10.44
N LYS A 9 -8.77 -21.84 11.33
CA LYS A 9 -9.26 -20.51 10.96
C LYS A 9 -8.14 -19.85 10.16
N ARG A 10 -8.31 -19.75 8.84
CA ARG A 10 -7.32 -19.15 7.95
C ARG A 10 -7.27 -17.66 8.31
N SER A 11 -6.10 -17.18 8.76
CA SER A 11 -5.92 -15.76 9.00
C SER A 11 -6.03 -15.02 7.68
N PRO A 12 -6.81 -13.92 7.60
CA PRO A 12 -6.88 -13.12 6.38
C PRO A 12 -5.51 -12.62 5.97
N LYS A 13 -5.24 -12.64 4.66
CA LYS A 13 -3.95 -12.26 4.10
C LYS A 13 -3.84 -10.74 3.97
N LEU A 14 -2.70 -10.16 4.36
CA LEU A 14 -2.32 -8.81 3.94
C LEU A 14 -1.85 -8.85 2.49
N LEU A 15 -2.53 -8.12 1.60
CA LEU A 15 -2.17 -8.02 0.18
C LEU A 15 -1.00 -7.06 -0.03
N GLN A 16 -0.19 -7.36 -1.04
CA GLN A 16 0.73 -6.39 -1.63
C GLN A 16 -0.01 -5.48 -2.63
N ILE A 17 0.56 -4.31 -2.95
CA ILE A 17 -0.01 -3.37 -3.93
C ILE A 17 -0.24 -4.04 -5.29
N ALA A 18 0.73 -4.81 -5.79
CA ALA A 18 0.57 -5.53 -7.06
C ALA A 18 -0.67 -6.46 -7.07
N GLU A 19 -0.91 -7.17 -5.96
CA GLU A 19 -2.05 -8.08 -5.83
C GLU A 19 -3.38 -7.33 -5.79
N TYR A 20 -3.39 -6.14 -5.18
CA TYR A 20 -4.56 -5.26 -5.22
C TYR A 20 -4.81 -4.72 -6.63
N LEU A 21 -3.78 -4.28 -7.34
CA LEU A 21 -3.89 -3.78 -8.71
C LEU A 21 -4.42 -4.87 -9.67
N ASP A 22 -4.02 -6.13 -9.48
CA ASP A 22 -4.59 -7.26 -10.23
C ASP A 22 -6.11 -7.41 -10.02
N LEU A 23 -6.63 -7.09 -8.83
CA LEU A 23 -8.07 -7.12 -8.55
C LEU A 23 -8.84 -6.00 -9.28
N LEU A 24 -8.18 -4.87 -9.53
CA LEU A 24 -8.74 -3.75 -10.28
C LEU A 24 -8.76 -4.00 -11.79
N ASN A 25 -7.95 -4.94 -12.27
CA ASN A 25 -7.87 -5.27 -13.68
C ASN A 25 -9.25 -5.72 -14.22
N GLY A 26 -9.64 -5.18 -15.38
CA GLY A 26 -10.99 -5.36 -15.95
C GLY A 26 -12.07 -4.45 -15.33
N GLY A 27 -11.73 -3.68 -14.30
CA GLY A 27 -12.55 -2.61 -13.74
C GLY A 27 -13.49 -3.03 -12.61
N LEU A 28 -13.88 -2.04 -11.82
CA LEU A 28 -14.82 -2.16 -10.71
C LEU A 28 -16.20 -1.60 -11.08
N VAL A 29 -17.23 -2.10 -10.41
CA VAL A 29 -18.56 -1.47 -10.36
C VAL A 29 -18.96 -1.24 -8.91
N SER A 30 -19.69 -0.16 -8.65
CA SER A 30 -20.30 0.04 -7.32
C SER A 30 -21.21 -1.14 -7.00
N ALA A 31 -21.16 -1.60 -5.75
CA ALA A 31 -21.93 -2.72 -5.26
C ALA A 31 -22.67 -2.34 -3.99
N GLU A 32 -23.89 -2.84 -3.86
CA GLU A 32 -24.55 -2.87 -2.56
C GLU A 32 -23.83 -3.86 -1.64
N ILE A 33 -23.68 -3.47 -0.37
CA ILE A 33 -23.11 -4.32 0.67
C ILE A 33 -24.21 -4.76 1.63
N SER A 34 -24.34 -6.07 1.80
CA SER A 34 -25.29 -6.64 2.75
C SER A 34 -24.83 -6.44 4.20
N ASN A 35 -25.77 -6.50 5.16
CA ASN A 35 -25.44 -6.40 6.59
C ASN A 35 -24.40 -7.44 7.05
N PRO A 36 -24.46 -8.73 6.63
CA PRO A 36 -23.42 -9.71 6.96
C PRO A 36 -22.05 -9.37 6.38
N GLU A 37 -21.96 -8.92 5.13
CA GLU A 37 -20.70 -8.51 4.48
C GLU A 37 -20.09 -7.30 5.20
N LYS A 38 -20.93 -6.30 5.53
CA LYS A 38 -20.51 -5.12 6.30
C LYS A 38 -19.99 -5.52 7.69
N ALA A 39 -20.70 -6.39 8.40
CA ALA A 39 -20.27 -6.87 9.71
C ALA A 39 -18.96 -7.66 9.63
N ALA A 40 -18.77 -8.48 8.59
CA ALA A 40 -17.54 -9.22 8.35
C ALA A 40 -16.36 -8.30 8.06
N ALA A 41 -16.54 -7.29 7.20
CA ALA A 41 -15.52 -6.30 6.87
C ALA A 41 -15.12 -5.46 8.10
N LEU A 42 -16.09 -4.96 8.86
CA LEU A 42 -15.83 -4.21 10.10
C LEU A 42 -15.18 -5.08 11.18
N GLY A 43 -15.57 -6.35 11.26
CA GLY A 43 -14.95 -7.32 12.16
C GLY A 43 -13.46 -7.49 11.87
N LEU A 44 -13.10 -7.77 10.61
CA LEU A 44 -11.69 -7.85 10.23
C LEU A 44 -10.97 -6.52 10.44
N ALA A 45 -11.59 -5.41 10.04
CA ALA A 45 -10.99 -4.09 10.19
C ALA A 45 -10.61 -3.81 11.64
N ARG A 46 -11.50 -4.12 12.57
CA ARG A 46 -11.26 -3.97 14.00
C ARG A 46 -10.14 -4.88 14.50
N ASP A 47 -10.08 -6.12 14.01
CA ASP A 47 -9.05 -7.09 14.40
C ASP A 47 -7.65 -6.64 13.98
N VAL A 48 -7.49 -6.00 12.83
CA VAL A 48 -6.18 -5.56 12.32
C VAL A 48 -5.83 -4.10 12.64
N TRP A 49 -6.79 -3.32 13.15
CA TRP A 49 -6.68 -1.86 13.34
C TRP A 49 -5.44 -1.42 14.11
N GLY A 50 -5.23 -2.03 15.29
CA GLY A 50 -4.09 -1.71 16.15
C GLY A 50 -2.76 -2.09 15.51
N SER A 51 -2.73 -3.19 14.76
CA SER A 51 -1.51 -3.63 14.04
C SER A 51 -1.13 -2.68 12.90
N LEU A 52 -2.06 -1.85 12.42
CA LEU A 52 -1.85 -0.87 11.37
C LEU A 52 -1.68 0.56 11.91
N ALA A 53 -1.64 0.72 13.24
CA ALA A 53 -1.49 2.02 13.91
C ALA A 53 -2.48 3.09 13.43
N LEU A 54 -3.74 2.71 13.19
CA LEU A 54 -4.78 3.57 12.61
C LEU A 54 -5.48 4.50 13.63
N GLY A 55 -4.90 4.68 14.82
CA GLY A 55 -5.49 5.49 15.89
C GLY A 55 -6.67 4.83 16.60
N ASP A 56 -7.50 5.63 17.28
CA ASP A 56 -8.67 5.14 18.01
C ASP A 56 -9.83 4.81 17.05
N TRP A 57 -10.31 3.57 17.12
CA TRP A 57 -11.46 3.10 16.38
C TRP A 57 -12.72 3.95 16.62
N ALA A 58 -12.91 4.43 17.86
CA ALA A 58 -14.11 5.18 18.23
C ALA A 58 -14.15 6.59 17.61
N GLU A 59 -12.99 7.19 17.32
CA GLU A 59 -12.90 8.52 16.71
C GLU A 59 -13.21 8.49 15.21
N ILE A 60 -12.81 7.43 14.51
CA ILE A 60 -13.03 7.31 13.06
C ILE A 60 -14.47 6.87 12.74
N GLU A 61 -15.11 6.14 13.65
CA GLU A 61 -16.45 5.56 13.49
C GLU A 61 -16.71 5.07 12.05
N PRO A 62 -16.05 3.99 11.59
CA PRO A 62 -16.03 3.61 10.18
C PRO A 62 -17.34 2.95 9.69
N ALA A 63 -18.49 3.52 10.05
CA ALA A 63 -19.82 3.04 9.69
C ALA A 63 -20.11 3.21 8.19
N ALA A 64 -19.42 4.11 7.49
CA ALA A 64 -19.57 4.37 6.06
C ALA A 64 -18.74 3.40 5.20
N VAL A 65 -19.06 2.10 5.29
CA VAL A 65 -18.47 1.09 4.40
C VAL A 65 -19.07 1.22 3.01
N THR A 66 -18.24 1.50 2.02
CA THR A 66 -18.63 1.42 0.60
C THR A 66 -18.12 0.11 0.01
N ALA A 67 -18.71 -0.35 -1.08
CA ALA A 67 -18.30 -1.60 -1.69
C ALA A 67 -18.22 -1.49 -3.21
N TRP A 68 -17.22 -2.19 -3.74
CA TRP A 68 -17.01 -2.35 -5.16
C TRP A 68 -16.95 -3.82 -5.50
N ARG A 69 -17.42 -4.19 -6.69
CA ARG A 69 -17.32 -5.55 -7.20
C ARG A 69 -16.41 -5.58 -8.42
N SER A 70 -15.45 -6.50 -8.41
CA SER A 70 -14.63 -6.77 -9.59
C SER A 70 -15.51 -7.36 -10.70
N LYS A 71 -15.43 -6.79 -11.91
CA LYS A 71 -16.15 -7.30 -13.09
C LYS A 71 -15.61 -8.66 -13.55
N VAL A 72 -14.38 -9.01 -13.19
CA VAL A 72 -13.68 -10.20 -13.69
C VAL A 72 -13.95 -11.43 -12.84
N ASN A 73 -13.78 -11.32 -11.53
CA ASN A 73 -13.90 -12.45 -10.60
C ASN A 73 -15.07 -12.34 -9.61
N GLY A 74 -15.80 -11.21 -9.64
CA GLY A 74 -16.97 -11.01 -8.78
C GLY A 74 -16.67 -10.76 -7.31
N HIS A 75 -15.39 -10.68 -6.90
CA HIS A 75 -15.00 -10.38 -5.52
C HIS A 75 -15.55 -9.02 -5.09
N VAL A 76 -15.96 -8.93 -3.82
CA VAL A 76 -16.39 -7.68 -3.19
C VAL A 76 -15.23 -7.07 -2.43
N LEU A 77 -14.91 -5.83 -2.76
CA LEU A 77 -13.94 -4.99 -2.08
C LEU A 77 -14.73 -4.04 -1.19
N ALA A 78 -14.77 -4.30 0.12
CA ALA A 78 -15.40 -3.45 1.11
C ALA A 78 -14.39 -2.41 1.61
N HIS A 79 -14.63 -1.14 1.31
CA HIS A 79 -13.79 -0.01 1.67
C HIS A 79 -14.25 0.53 3.03
N VAL A 80 -13.45 0.27 4.06
CA VAL A 80 -13.65 0.77 5.42
C VAL A 80 -12.81 2.04 5.57
N PRO A 81 -13.40 3.22 5.80
CA PRO A 81 -12.64 4.46 6.00
C PRO A 81 -11.60 4.33 7.11
N ALA A 82 -10.41 4.88 6.89
CA ALA A 82 -9.28 4.75 7.81
C ALA A 82 -8.42 6.00 7.81
N PHE A 83 -7.91 6.40 8.99
CA PHE A 83 -6.91 7.45 9.21
C PHE A 83 -7.25 8.87 8.72
N ALA A 84 -7.35 9.09 7.41
CA ALA A 84 -7.59 10.40 6.78
C ALA A 84 -8.58 10.27 5.60
N ASP A 85 -8.96 11.41 5.02
CA ASP A 85 -9.82 11.43 3.83
C ASP A 85 -9.20 10.60 2.68
N ASP A 86 -10.03 9.80 2.01
CA ASP A 86 -9.67 8.87 0.93
C ASP A 86 -8.66 7.77 1.31
N CYS A 87 -8.38 7.59 2.60
CA CYS A 87 -7.64 6.43 3.09
C CYS A 87 -8.62 5.33 3.52
N PHE A 88 -8.36 4.10 3.10
CA PHE A 88 -9.25 2.97 3.34
C PHE A 88 -8.47 1.73 3.73
N LEU A 89 -9.01 0.99 4.70
CA LEU A 89 -8.75 -0.43 4.82
C LEU A 89 -9.73 -1.16 3.89
N ILE A 90 -9.23 -1.70 2.80
CA ILE A 90 -10.02 -2.43 1.81
C ILE A 90 -9.99 -3.91 2.18
N VAL A 91 -11.16 -4.46 2.49
CA VAL A 91 -11.35 -5.88 2.84
C VAL A 91 -11.95 -6.62 1.65
N LEU A 92 -11.27 -7.68 1.21
CA LEU A 92 -11.77 -8.57 0.18
C LEU A 92 -12.64 -9.66 0.81
N LEU A 93 -13.88 -9.76 0.36
CA LEU A 93 -14.84 -10.74 0.84
C LEU A 93 -15.03 -11.86 -0.20
N SER A 94 -14.94 -13.11 0.24
CA SER A 94 -15.36 -14.27 -0.55
C SER A 94 -16.87 -14.30 -0.68
N SER A 95 -17.38 -14.71 -1.85
CA SER A 95 -18.82 -14.71 -2.13
C SER A 95 -19.58 -15.78 -1.33
N GLU A 96 -19.01 -16.98 -1.11
CA GLU A 96 -19.67 -18.06 -0.37
C GLU A 96 -18.66 -18.99 0.36
N PRO A 97 -18.66 -19.06 1.71
CA PRO A 97 -19.39 -18.21 2.64
C PRO A 97 -18.84 -16.76 2.63
N VAL A 98 -19.67 -15.81 3.08
CA VAL A 98 -19.23 -14.43 3.33
C VAL A 98 -18.19 -14.43 4.44
N ALA A 99 -16.93 -14.32 4.05
CA ALA A 99 -15.80 -14.31 4.94
C ALA A 99 -14.72 -13.37 4.40
N PRO A 100 -14.02 -12.62 5.28
CA PRO A 100 -12.85 -11.87 4.87
C PRO A 100 -11.72 -12.83 4.47
N ASP A 101 -11.23 -12.69 3.23
CA ASP A 101 -10.11 -13.49 2.72
C ASP A 101 -8.79 -12.72 2.84
N SER A 102 -8.81 -11.43 2.51
CA SER A 102 -7.62 -10.59 2.49
C SER A 102 -7.94 -9.12 2.73
N TYR A 103 -6.91 -8.32 2.97
CA TYR A 103 -7.05 -6.88 3.20
C TYR A 103 -5.83 -6.10 2.73
N ILE A 104 -6.00 -4.80 2.47
CA ILE A 104 -4.93 -3.84 2.21
C ILE A 104 -5.27 -2.47 2.79
N LEU A 105 -4.27 -1.75 3.29
CA LEU A 105 -4.40 -0.34 3.67
C LEU A 105 -3.91 0.52 2.51
N LEU A 106 -4.73 1.47 2.07
CA LEU A 106 -4.45 2.29 0.90
C LEU A 106 -4.88 3.73 1.11
N ASP A 107 -4.09 4.65 0.57
CA ASP A 107 -4.46 6.04 0.33
C ASP A 107 -4.91 6.16 -1.13
N VAL A 108 -6.22 6.11 -1.37
CA VAL A 108 -6.77 6.25 -2.73
C VAL A 108 -6.55 7.66 -3.26
N GLY A 109 -6.48 8.67 -2.39
CA GLY A 109 -6.22 10.04 -2.81
C GLY A 109 -4.76 10.27 -3.25
N ALA A 110 -3.81 9.49 -2.74
CA ALA A 110 -2.42 9.53 -3.19
C ALA A 110 -2.27 9.16 -4.68
N GLU A 111 -3.14 8.29 -5.22
CA GLU A 111 -3.14 7.92 -6.65
C GLU A 111 -3.47 9.10 -7.59
N TYR A 112 -4.08 10.16 -7.07
CA TYR A 112 -4.43 11.38 -7.82
C TYR A 112 -3.56 12.59 -7.44
N ALA A 113 -2.60 12.40 -6.52
CA ALA A 113 -1.74 13.47 -6.06
C ALA A 113 -0.55 13.68 -7.01
N ASN A 114 -0.07 14.92 -7.07
CA ASN A 114 1.20 15.21 -7.74
C ASN A 114 2.34 14.87 -6.80
N ALA A 115 3.20 13.93 -7.21
CA ALA A 115 4.37 13.55 -6.45
C ALA A 115 5.31 14.75 -6.20
N THR A 116 5.89 14.80 -5.01
CA THR A 116 7.00 15.69 -4.68
C THR A 116 8.27 14.87 -4.50
N PHE A 117 9.39 15.38 -5.02
CA PHE A 117 10.70 14.76 -4.89
C PHE A 117 11.58 15.60 -3.98
N SER A 118 12.27 14.93 -3.06
CA SER A 118 13.27 15.56 -2.21
C SER A 118 14.57 14.76 -2.21
N CYS A 119 15.69 15.46 -2.31
CA CYS A 119 17.04 14.91 -2.17
C CYS A 119 17.89 15.93 -1.39
N PRO A 120 18.03 15.75 -0.06
CA PRO A 120 18.65 16.75 0.80
C PRO A 120 20.12 17.05 0.46
N PHE A 121 20.90 16.04 0.07
CA PHE A 121 22.28 16.25 -0.33
C PHE A 121 22.42 17.23 -1.52
N LEU A 122 21.47 17.22 -2.46
CA LEU A 122 21.44 18.13 -3.61
C LEU A 122 20.62 19.40 -3.36
N GLY A 123 20.03 19.55 -2.17
CA GLY A 123 19.13 20.66 -1.85
C GLY A 123 17.86 20.68 -2.71
N LEU A 124 17.44 19.54 -3.27
CA LEU A 124 16.24 19.43 -4.09
C LEU A 124 15.02 19.18 -3.18
N ALA A 125 13.96 19.95 -3.39
CA ALA A 125 12.65 19.74 -2.80
C ALA A 125 11.59 20.45 -3.66
N GLY A 126 10.66 19.70 -4.25
CA GLY A 126 9.63 20.29 -5.11
C GLY A 126 8.83 19.25 -5.88
N ALA A 127 8.11 19.68 -6.91
CA ALA A 127 7.39 18.75 -7.78
C ALA A 127 8.34 17.73 -8.41
N ALA A 128 7.96 16.46 -8.38
CA ALA A 128 8.73 15.39 -8.98
C ALA A 128 8.84 15.61 -10.49
N ASN A 129 10.07 15.53 -10.99
CA ASN A 129 10.36 15.59 -12.42
C ASN A 129 11.40 14.53 -12.77
N GLU A 130 11.33 14.03 -14.00
CA GLU A 130 12.16 12.93 -14.46
C GLU A 130 13.65 13.26 -14.45
N ASP A 131 14.03 14.47 -14.89
CA ASP A 131 15.42 14.88 -14.98
C ASP A 131 16.11 14.91 -13.62
N ASP A 132 15.44 15.46 -12.59
CA ASP A 132 15.97 15.49 -11.23
C ASP A 132 16.10 14.09 -10.64
N ILE A 133 15.12 13.20 -10.86
CA ILE A 133 15.17 11.81 -10.37
C ILE A 133 16.35 11.07 -11.02
N ARG A 134 16.48 11.15 -12.35
CA ARG A 134 17.56 10.49 -13.11
C ARG A 134 18.94 11.01 -12.75
N ARG A 135 19.05 12.30 -12.42
CA ARG A 135 20.30 12.93 -12.00
C ARG A 135 20.65 12.64 -10.55
N ALA A 136 19.67 12.69 -9.64
CA ALA A 136 19.92 12.68 -8.21
C ALA A 136 20.20 11.29 -7.66
N ILE A 137 19.43 10.27 -8.06
CA ILE A 137 19.54 8.93 -7.48
C ILE A 137 20.94 8.32 -7.69
N PRO A 138 21.53 8.33 -8.90
CA PRO A 138 22.86 7.76 -9.10
C PRO A 138 23.97 8.45 -8.31
N GLU A 139 23.76 9.70 -7.89
CA GLU A 139 24.72 10.50 -7.12
C GLU A 139 24.65 10.26 -5.61
N LEU A 140 23.69 9.48 -5.10
CA LEU A 140 23.55 9.24 -3.66
C LEU A 140 24.77 8.53 -3.00
N PRO A 141 25.45 7.55 -3.62
CA PRO A 141 26.54 6.83 -2.97
C PRO A 141 27.68 7.75 -2.49
N GLY A 142 28.10 7.55 -1.23
CA GLY A 142 29.23 8.27 -0.63
C GLY A 142 28.95 9.70 -0.19
N LYS A 143 27.69 10.14 -0.18
CA LYS A 143 27.28 11.46 0.31
C LYS A 143 26.92 11.42 1.80
N SER A 144 26.83 12.59 2.45
CA SER A 144 26.51 12.70 3.88
C SER A 144 25.11 12.19 4.22
N ASP A 145 24.17 12.45 3.31
CA ASP A 145 22.75 12.09 3.43
C ASP A 145 22.35 11.37 2.13
N PRO A 146 22.73 10.10 1.96
CA PRO A 146 22.59 9.38 0.70
C PRO A 146 21.17 8.84 0.54
N PHE A 147 20.16 9.70 0.71
CA PHE A 147 18.75 9.35 0.60
C PHE A 147 17.96 10.34 -0.26
N ALA A 148 16.86 9.84 -0.84
CA ALA A 148 15.87 10.65 -1.54
C ALA A 148 14.46 10.09 -1.30
N VAL A 149 13.45 10.96 -1.34
CA VAL A 149 12.05 10.62 -1.04
C VAL A 149 11.14 11.16 -2.14
N LEU A 150 10.21 10.32 -2.60
CA LEU A 150 9.03 10.67 -3.38
C LEU A 150 7.80 10.59 -2.49
N ASP A 151 7.24 11.74 -2.11
CA ASP A 151 6.01 11.82 -1.33
C ASP A 151 4.82 12.09 -2.26
N LEU A 152 3.78 11.27 -2.16
CA LEU A 152 2.51 11.50 -2.85
C LEU A 152 1.56 12.31 -1.95
N ARG A 153 1.43 11.87 -0.70
CA ARG A 153 0.54 12.47 0.28
C ARG A 153 0.99 12.02 1.66
N GLY A 154 1.14 12.95 2.61
CA GLY A 154 1.75 12.71 3.92
C GLY A 154 1.38 11.38 4.57
N GLY A 155 2.35 10.45 4.59
CA GLY A 155 2.17 9.07 5.06
C GLY A 155 2.27 8.01 3.96
N THR A 156 2.19 8.41 2.69
CA THR A 156 2.28 7.58 1.49
C THR A 156 3.42 8.06 0.59
N TYR A 157 4.54 7.36 0.63
CA TYR A 157 5.78 7.75 -0.06
C TYR A 157 6.60 6.53 -0.49
N MET A 158 7.53 6.75 -1.41
CA MET A 158 8.65 5.86 -1.71
C MET A 158 9.95 6.55 -1.33
N GLN A 159 10.89 5.82 -0.76
CA GLN A 159 12.22 6.33 -0.45
C GLN A 159 13.32 5.40 -0.97
N VAL A 160 14.49 5.99 -1.19
CA VAL A 160 15.72 5.27 -1.52
C VAL A 160 16.82 5.74 -0.60
N TYR A 161 17.61 4.78 -0.12
CA TYR A 161 18.86 5.01 0.60
C TYR A 161 19.99 4.28 -0.14
N ALA A 162 21.17 4.89 -0.26
CA ALA A 162 22.33 4.28 -0.88
C ALA A 162 23.48 4.09 0.12
N ASP A 163 24.10 2.91 0.09
CA ASP A 163 25.29 2.60 0.88
C ASP A 163 26.36 1.88 0.02
N GLY A 164 27.37 1.30 0.68
CA GLY A 164 28.44 0.56 0.00
C GLY A 164 27.99 -0.75 -0.66
N HIS A 165 26.76 -1.20 -0.43
CA HIS A 165 26.18 -2.42 -1.00
C HIS A 165 25.25 -2.16 -2.18
N GLY A 166 24.64 -0.97 -2.25
CA GLY A 166 23.80 -0.55 -3.37
C GLY A 166 22.66 0.36 -2.93
N PHE A 167 21.52 0.26 -3.60
CA PHE A 167 20.33 1.06 -3.33
C PHE A 167 19.27 0.22 -2.62
N HIS A 168 18.77 0.73 -1.51
CA HIS A 168 17.72 0.15 -0.68
C HIS A 168 16.44 0.95 -0.91
N LEU A 169 15.40 0.28 -1.43
CA LEU A 169 14.10 0.90 -1.69
C LEU A 169 13.11 0.54 -0.59
N GLU A 170 12.35 1.54 -0.15
CA GLU A 170 11.25 1.36 0.79
C GLU A 170 10.03 2.16 0.34
N HIS A 171 8.84 1.75 0.75
CA HIS A 171 7.62 2.54 0.58
C HIS A 171 6.70 2.40 1.79
N GLN A 172 5.94 3.46 2.07
CA GLN A 172 4.96 3.48 3.14
C GLN A 172 3.57 3.72 2.56
N LEU A 173 2.56 3.08 3.15
CA LEU A 173 1.14 3.30 2.81
C LEU A 173 0.42 3.82 4.04
N VAL A 174 0.00 5.09 4.04
CA VAL A 174 -0.77 5.75 5.11
C VAL A 174 -0.03 5.91 6.44
N THR A 175 0.41 4.82 7.09
CA THR A 175 1.03 4.83 8.42
C THR A 175 2.39 4.13 8.42
N SER A 176 3.23 4.44 9.41
CA SER A 176 4.52 3.77 9.61
C SER A 176 4.39 2.28 9.88
N ALA A 177 3.25 1.83 10.40
CA ALA A 177 3.00 0.41 10.57
C ALA A 177 2.85 -0.31 9.22
N ALA A 178 2.47 0.37 8.14
CA ALA A 178 2.41 -0.16 6.78
C ALA A 178 3.60 0.33 5.94
N HIS A 179 4.80 0.17 6.50
CA HIS A 179 6.08 0.39 5.82
C HIS A 179 6.63 -0.92 5.27
N TYR A 180 7.12 -0.90 4.04
CA TYR A 180 7.64 -2.05 3.32
C TYR A 180 9.01 -1.73 2.74
N ARG A 181 9.90 -2.72 2.74
CA ARG A 181 11.20 -2.68 2.06
C ARG A 181 11.24 -3.62 0.88
N CYS A 182 11.96 -3.24 -0.15
CA CYS A 182 12.35 -4.15 -1.22
C CYS A 182 13.30 -5.20 -0.63
N VAL A 183 13.06 -6.47 -0.96
CA VAL A 183 13.90 -7.59 -0.47
C VAL A 183 15.30 -7.52 -1.06
N ASP A 184 15.39 -7.12 -2.33
CA ASP A 184 16.64 -7.06 -3.07
C ASP A 184 17.28 -5.67 -2.96
N ILE A 185 18.61 -5.65 -2.84
CA ILE A 185 19.42 -4.44 -3.05
C ILE A 185 19.52 -4.23 -4.56
N VAL A 186 19.17 -3.04 -5.04
CA VAL A 186 19.06 -2.75 -6.47
C VAL A 186 20.19 -1.88 -6.99
N GLY A 187 20.38 -1.88 -8.31
CA GLY A 187 21.28 -0.97 -9.00
C GLY A 187 20.72 0.46 -9.15
N PRO A 188 21.55 1.42 -9.61
CA PRO A 188 21.12 2.81 -9.81
C PRO A 188 19.99 2.93 -10.83
N ASP A 189 20.10 2.23 -11.96
CA ASP A 189 19.07 2.28 -13.02
C ASP A 189 17.73 1.71 -12.52
N GLU A 190 17.77 0.62 -11.76
CA GLU A 190 16.59 0.02 -11.16
C GLU A 190 15.96 0.94 -10.11
N ALA A 191 16.76 1.62 -9.29
CA ALA A 191 16.25 2.60 -8.32
C ALA A 191 15.56 3.78 -9.04
N VAL A 192 16.17 4.29 -10.11
CA VAL A 192 15.59 5.34 -10.97
C VAL A 192 14.27 4.87 -11.59
N GLU A 193 14.24 3.67 -12.18
CA GLU A 193 13.02 3.11 -12.78
C GLU A 193 11.89 2.97 -11.75
N ALA A 194 12.21 2.51 -10.53
CA ALA A 194 11.22 2.40 -9.45
C ALA A 194 10.62 3.76 -9.11
N PHE A 195 11.47 4.77 -8.94
CA PHE A 195 11.06 6.13 -8.60
C PHE A 195 10.21 6.76 -9.70
N LEU A 196 10.62 6.65 -10.97
CA LEU A 196 9.85 7.16 -12.09
C LEU A 196 8.49 6.46 -12.20
N SER A 197 8.48 5.14 -12.05
CA SER A 197 7.24 4.35 -12.09
C SER A 197 6.28 4.73 -10.95
N TYR A 198 6.80 4.99 -9.76
CA TYR A 198 6.03 5.43 -8.61
C TYR A 198 5.49 6.86 -8.79
N ALA A 199 6.35 7.80 -9.21
CA ALA A 199 5.99 9.21 -9.36
C ALA A 199 4.95 9.46 -10.47
N PHE A 200 4.97 8.65 -11.53
CA PHE A 200 4.17 8.89 -12.73
C PHE A 200 3.13 7.79 -13.02
N GLY A 201 2.82 6.96 -12.03
CA GLY A 201 1.64 6.09 -12.04
C GLY A 201 1.69 4.89 -12.98
N SER A 202 2.86 4.42 -13.41
CA SER A 202 2.96 3.21 -14.25
C SER A 202 2.91 1.91 -13.47
N HIS A 203 2.92 1.97 -12.13
CA HIS A 203 2.84 0.88 -11.15
C HIS A 203 3.82 -0.29 -11.31
N GLU A 204 4.70 -0.30 -12.32
CA GLU A 204 5.74 -1.32 -12.52
C GLU A 204 6.62 -1.55 -11.28
N TRP A 205 6.84 -0.50 -10.49
CA TRP A 205 7.57 -0.57 -9.23
C TRP A 205 7.00 -1.63 -8.27
N ALA A 206 5.68 -1.82 -8.27
CA ALA A 206 4.99 -2.77 -7.39
C ALA A 206 5.13 -4.22 -7.89
N TYR A 207 5.20 -4.43 -9.20
CA TYR A 207 5.24 -5.77 -9.82
C TYR A 207 6.65 -6.32 -10.00
N LYS A 208 7.63 -5.46 -10.33
CA LYS A 208 9.01 -5.89 -10.62
C LYS A 208 9.79 -6.27 -9.37
N ARG A 209 9.30 -5.93 -8.17
CA ARG A 209 10.02 -6.07 -6.92
C ARG A 209 9.19 -6.84 -5.89
N ARG A 210 9.89 -7.60 -5.06
CA ARG A 210 9.29 -8.22 -3.89
C ARG A 210 9.41 -7.27 -2.70
N TRP A 211 8.28 -7.03 -2.06
CA TRP A 211 8.17 -6.14 -0.90
C TRP A 211 7.88 -6.95 0.36
N GLU A 212 8.52 -6.57 1.46
CA GLU A 212 8.31 -7.15 2.78
C GLU A 212 7.99 -6.06 3.78
N ARG A 213 6.90 -6.25 4.53
CA ARG A 213 6.48 -5.33 5.58
C ARG A 213 7.52 -5.33 6.71
N ILE A 214 7.97 -4.13 7.09
CA ILE A 214 8.93 -3.92 8.16
C ILE A 214 8.15 -3.83 9.48
N SER A 215 8.67 -4.48 10.52
CA SER A 215 8.24 -4.21 11.90
C SER A 215 9.16 -3.13 12.48
N LEU A 216 8.64 -1.92 12.62
CA LEU A 216 9.33 -0.78 13.23
C LEU A 216 9.16 -0.79 14.75
#